data_AF-A0AAD6AWU1-F1
#
_entry.id   AF-A0AAD6AWU1-F1
#
_cell.length_a   1.000
_cell.length_b   1.000
_cell.length_c   1.000
_cell.angle_alpha   90.00
_cell.angle_beta   90.00
_cell.angle_gamma   90.00
#
_symmetry.space_group_name_H-M   'P 1'
#
loop_
_entity.id
_entity.type
_entity.pdbx_description
1 polymer ?
#
loop_
_entity_poly.entity_id
_entity_poly.type
_entity_poly.pdbx_seq_one_letter_code
_entity_poly.pdbx_strand_id
1 'polypeptide(L)' 'MCLQTSYFPDDHTGEIIAQGLQDSLASWKLREDSLVCMTTDSGSNMIKALRLTEWPNLQCFGQTSQCHHEWYERSTD' A
#
# COMPACT_ATOMS: atom_id res chain seq x y z
N MET A 1 -10.50 -5.65 14.28
CA MET A 1 -11.61 -5.47 13.33
C MET A 1 -10.98 -5.21 11.96
N CYS A 2 -11.44 -5.88 10.90
CA CYS A 2 -10.94 -5.76 9.53
C CYS A 2 -12.12 -5.39 8.61
N LEU A 3 -11.94 -4.45 7.68
CA LEU A 3 -13.01 -4.12 6.71
C LEU A 3 -13.14 -5.20 5.64
N GLN A 4 -12.01 -5.69 5.11
CA GLN A 4 -12.00 -6.67 4.02
C GLN A 4 -10.66 -7.39 3.92
N THR A 5 -10.71 -8.57 3.32
CA THR A 5 -9.54 -9.27 2.78
C THR A 5 -9.92 -9.75 1.38
N SER A 6 -9.10 -9.40 0.39
CA SER A 6 -9.34 -9.72 -1.01
C SER A 6 -8.30 -10.73 -1.49
N TYR A 7 -8.74 -11.70 -2.30
CA TYR A 7 -7.83 -12.58 -3.02
C TYR A 7 -7.58 -12.03 -4.42
N PHE A 8 -6.31 -11.93 -4.81
CA PHE A 8 -5.88 -11.52 -6.14
C PHE A 8 -5.28 -12.74 -6.86
N PRO A 9 -6.02 -13.39 -7.79
CA PRO A 9 -5.54 -14.56 -8.51
C PRO A 9 -4.49 -14.23 -9.58
N ASP A 10 -4.49 -12.99 -10.06
CA ASP A 10 -3.57 -12.48 -11.08
C ASP A 10 -2.24 -11.99 -10.48
N ASP A 11 -1.28 -11.69 -11.35
CA ASP A 11 -0.02 -11.08 -10.95
C ASP A 11 -0.27 -9.78 -10.17
N HIS A 12 0.41 -9.64 -9.03
CA HIS A 12 0.20 -8.53 -8.09
C HIS A 12 0.88 -7.25 -8.59
N THR A 13 0.59 -6.84 -9.82
CA THR A 13 1.09 -5.62 -10.44
C THR A 13 0.46 -4.39 -9.78
N GLY A 14 1.13 -3.24 -9.88
CA GLY A 14 0.60 -2.00 -9.31
C GLY A 14 -0.75 -1.60 -9.90
N GLU A 15 -1.01 -1.90 -11.16
CA GLU A 15 -2.29 -1.65 -11.84
C GLU A 15 -3.43 -2.47 -11.23
N ILE A 16 -3.21 -3.78 -11.04
CA ILE A 16 -4.22 -4.68 -10.48
C ILE A 16 -4.50 -4.33 -9.02
N ILE A 17 -3.47 -3.99 -8.26
CA ILE A 17 -3.62 -3.52 -6.87
C ILE A 17 -4.39 -2.20 -6.82
N ALA A 18 -4.07 -1.22 -7.68
CA ALA A 18 -4.77 0.06 -7.74
C ALA A 18 -6.27 -0.15 -7.98
N GLN A 19 -6.61 -0.97 -8.97
CA GLN A 19 -8.01 -1.29 -9.27
C GLN A 19 -8.70 -1.95 -8.07
N GLY A 20 -8.06 -2.95 -7.45
CA GLY A 20 -8.63 -3.62 -6.27
C GLY A 20 -8.83 -2.70 -5.06
N LEU A 21 -7.96 -1.71 -4.87
CA LEU A 21 -8.12 -0.69 -3.83
C LEU A 21 -9.32 0.23 -4.12
N GLN A 22 -9.47 0.71 -5.36
CA GLN A 22 -10.60 1.53 -5.78
C GLN A 22 -11.92 0.77 -5.67
N ASP A 23 -11.96 -0.48 -6.12
CA ASP A 23 -13.12 -1.36 -6.00
C ASP A 23 -13.51 -1.57 -4.53
N SER A 24 -12.52 -1.73 -3.66
CA SER A 24 -12.76 -1.88 -2.22
C SER A 24 -13.39 -0.61 -1.62
N LEU A 25 -12.85 0.57 -1.92
CA LEU A 25 -13.42 1.85 -1.47
C LEU A 25 -14.86 2.03 -1.96
N ALA A 26 -15.11 1.76 -3.24
CA ALA A 26 -16.42 1.85 -3.85
C ALA A 26 -17.42 0.87 -3.19
N SER A 27 -16.99 -0.36 -2.89
CA SER A 27 -17.81 -1.37 -2.20
C SER A 27 -18.22 -0.93 -0.79
N TRP A 28 -17.35 -0.18 -0.10
CA TRP A 28 -17.63 0.40 1.22
C TRP A 28 -18.40 1.72 1.14
N LYS A 29 -18.73 2.19 -0.08
CA LYS A 29 -19.38 3.47 -0.36
C LYS A 29 -18.59 4.66 0.21
N LEU A 30 -17.27 4.53 0.25
CA LEU A 30 -16.36 5.61 0.61
C LEU A 30 -15.94 6.36 -0.66
N ARG A 31 -15.88 7.68 -0.57
CA ARG A 31 -15.49 8.53 -1.68
C ARG A 31 -13.98 8.76 -1.66
N GLU A 32 -13.33 8.67 -2.81
CA GLU A 32 -11.90 8.95 -2.94
C GLU A 32 -11.55 10.39 -2.55
N ASP A 33 -12.43 11.36 -2.81
CA ASP A 33 -12.26 12.77 -2.43
C ASP A 33 -12.15 13.00 -0.91
N SER A 34 -12.57 12.01 -0.13
CA SER A 34 -12.58 12.02 1.33
C SER A 34 -11.45 11.17 1.91
N LEU A 35 -10.63 10.53 1.06
CA LEU A 35 -9.46 9.77 1.45
C LEU A 35 -8.35 10.73 1.88
N VAL A 36 -7.95 10.64 3.14
CA VAL A 36 -6.92 11.52 3.72
C VAL A 36 -5.53 10.94 3.58
N CYS A 37 -5.38 9.62 3.77
CA CYS A 37 -4.10 8.95 3.75
C CYS A 37 -4.29 7.42 3.68
N MET A 38 -3.39 6.75 2.97
CA MET A 38 -3.16 5.31 3.04
C MET A 38 -1.89 5.04 3.84
N THR A 39 -1.87 3.95 4.62
CA THR A 39 -0.65 3.46 5.26
C THR A 39 -0.33 2.08 4.69
N THR A 40 0.75 1.99 3.92
CA THR A 40 1.18 0.73 3.28
C THR A 40 2.63 0.42 3.60
N ASP A 41 3.05 -0.82 3.32
CA ASP A 41 4.48 -1.12 3.21
C ASP A 41 5.13 -0.40 2.01
N SER A 42 6.44 -0.60 1.86
CA SER A 42 7.27 -0.03 0.80
C SER A 42 7.41 -0.95 -0.42
N GLY A 43 6.52 -1.93 -0.59
CA GLY A 43 6.50 -2.83 -1.73
C GLY A 43 6.36 -2.06 -3.04
N SER A 44 7.16 -2.40 -4.05
CA SER A 44 7.23 -1.64 -5.32
C SER A 44 5.88 -1.52 -6.02
N ASN A 45 5.09 -2.59 -6.02
CA ASN A 45 3.75 -2.58 -6.63
C ASN A 45 2.73 -1.81 -5.79
N MET A 46 2.85 -1.80 -4.46
CA MET A 46 2.04 -0.92 -3.59
C MET A 46 2.35 0.55 -3.85
N ILE A 47 3.64 0.91 -3.94
CA ILE A 47 4.08 2.27 -4.29
C ILE A 47 3.56 2.66 -5.68
N LYS A 48 3.65 1.75 -6.66
CA LYS A 48 3.15 1.99 -8.01
C LYS A 48 1.63 2.20 -8.02
N ALA A 49 0.87 1.36 -7.30
CA ALA A 49 -0.58 1.48 -7.20
C ALA A 49 -1.00 2.85 -6.66
N LEU A 50 -0.39 3.30 -5.57
CA LEU A 50 -0.73 4.59 -4.94
C LEU A 50 -0.33 5.79 -5.80
N ARG A 51 0.72 5.66 -6.63
CA ARG A 51 1.07 6.67 -7.63
C ARG A 51 0.04 6.73 -8.76
N LEU A 52 -0.48 5.59 -9.21
CA LEU A 52 -1.50 5.53 -10.27
C LEU A 52 -2.83 6.11 -9.81
N THR A 53 -3.20 5.94 -8.54
CA THR A 53 -4.42 6.51 -7.95
C THR A 53 -4.23 7.95 -7.46
N GLU A 54 -3.00 8.46 -7.44
CA GLU A 54 -2.64 9.77 -6.87
C GLU A 54 -3.04 9.93 -5.40
N TRP A 55 -3.10 8.81 -4.65
CA TRP A 55 -3.53 8.83 -3.26
C TRP A 55 -2.38 9.16 -2.30
N PRO A 56 -2.60 10.03 -1.29
CA PRO A 56 -1.61 10.31 -0.26
C PRO A 56 -1.25 9.05 0.53
N ASN A 57 0.06 8.86 0.78
CA ASN A 57 0.59 7.66 1.45
C ASN A 57 1.57 8.02 2.58
N LEU A 58 1.42 7.35 3.72
CA LEU A 58 2.39 7.29 4.80
C LEU A 58 2.99 5.88 4.87
N GLN A 59 4.32 5.80 4.91
CA GLN A 59 4.98 4.50 5.03
C GLN A 59 4.71 3.85 6.39
N CYS A 60 4.46 2.54 6.38
CA CYS A 60 4.27 1.75 7.58
C CYS A 60 5.52 1.82 8.49
N PHE A 61 5.33 2.25 9.74
CA PHE A 61 6.42 2.36 10.72
C PHE A 61 7.18 1.04 10.92
N GLY A 62 6.48 -0.10 10.90
CA GLY A 62 7.11 -1.41 11.03
C GLY A 62 8.10 -1.70 9.91
N GLN A 63 7.69 -1.47 8.65
CA GLN A 63 8.56 -1.64 7.49
C GLN A 63 9.75 -0.67 7.52
N THR A 64 9.50 0.59 7.88
CA THR A 64 10.56 1.59 8.03
C THR A 64 11.60 1.13 9.05
N SER A 65 11.16 0.69 10.23
CA SER A 65 12.06 0.22 11.29
C SER A 65 12.88 -1.00 10.87
N GLN A 66 12.24 -1.98 10.22
CA GLN A 66 12.92 -3.17 9.71
C GLN A 66 13.98 -2.80 8.67
N CYS A 67 13.64 -1.96 7.70
CA CYS A 67 14.59 -1.55 6.67
C CYS A 67 15.79 -0.80 7.27
N HIS A 68 15.55 0.11 8.22
CA HIS A 68 16.63 0.81 8.92
C HIS A 68 17.57 -0.13 9.67
N HIS A 69 17.04 -1.19 10.28
CA HIS A 69 17.85 -2.22 10.94
C HIS A 69 18.73 -2.97 9.94
N GLU A 70 18.15 -3.44 8.83
CA GLU A 70 18.89 -4.12 7.76
C GLU A 70 19.98 -3.23 7.14
N TRP A 71 19.69 -1.94 6.94
CA TRP A 71 20.69 -0.96 6.47
C TRP A 71 21.83 -0.77 7.46
N TYR A 72 21.52 -0.70 8.76
CA TYR A 72 22.53 -0.58 9.81
C TYR A 72 23.45 -1.80 9.80
N GLU A 73 22.90 -3.02 9.80
CA GLU A 73 23.68 -4.26 9.74
C GLU A 73 24.62 -4.30 8.51
N ARG A 74 24.09 -3.99 7.32
CA ARG A 74 24.88 -3.96 6.07
C ARG A 74 25.96 -2.88 6.02
N SER A 75 25.87 -1.85 6.86
CA SER A 75 26.84 -0.75 6.92
C SER A 75 27.98 -1.01 7.91
N THR A 76 27.80 -2.02 8.76
CA THR A 76 28.78 -2.44 9.77
C THR A 76 29.61 -3.66 9.37
N ASP A 77 29.33 -4.24 8.20
CA ASP A 77 30.13 -5.25 7.49
C ASP A 77 31.13 -4.60 6.50
#